data_AF-A0A4Q7KR50-F1
#
_entry.id   AF-A0A4Q7KR50-F1
#
_cell.length_a   1.000
_cell.length_b   1.000
_cell.length_c   1.000
_cell.angle_alpha   90.00
_cell.angle_beta   90.00
_cell.angle_gamma   90.00
#
_symmetry.space_group_name_H-M   'P 1'
#
loop_
_entity.id
_entity.type
_entity.pdbx_description
1 polymer ?
#
loop_
_entity_poly.entity_id
_entity_poly.type
_entity_poly.pdbx_seq_one_letter_code
_entity_poly.pdbx_strand_id
1 'polypeptide(L)' 'MPISVVDLTAATIPYWELRSRSAVATGIEDAFLTAYREGSFHYLLIAADKIGTHKLGS' A
#
# COMPACT_ATOMS: atom_id res chain seq x y z
N MET A 1 13.66 8.27 16.13
CA MET A 1 13.73 7.38 14.96
C MET A 1 12.51 7.66 14.11
N PRO A 2 12.64 8.24 12.90
CA PRO A 2 11.48 8.53 12.08
C PRO A 2 10.97 7.25 11.42
N ILE A 3 9.70 6.96 11.66
CA ILE A 3 8.91 6.03 10.86
C ILE A 3 7.84 6.89 10.20
N SER A 4 7.70 6.78 8.89
CA SER A 4 6.61 7.43 8.15
C SER A 4 5.71 6.34 7.59
N VAL A 5 4.41 6.45 7.90
CA VAL A 5 3.37 5.61 7.33
C VAL A 5 2.44 6.53 6.55
N VAL A 6 2.28 6.25 5.26
CA VAL A 6 1.36 6.96 4.38
C VAL A 6 0.30 5.98 3.92
N ASP A 7 -0.96 6.30 4.21
CA ASP A 7 -2.10 5.58 3.65
C ASP A 7 -2.35 6.05 2.22
N LEU A 8 -2.18 5.14 1.26
CA LEU A 8 -2.36 5.36 -0.16
C LEU A 8 -3.66 4.72 -0.67
N THR A 9 -4.53 4.21 0.21
CA THR A 9 -5.77 3.51 -0.15
C THR A 9 -6.67 4.37 -1.02
N ALA A 10 -6.93 5.62 -0.62
CA ALA A 10 -7.72 6.54 -1.45
C ALA A 10 -7.03 6.87 -2.79
N ALA A 11 -5.70 7.00 -2.77
CA ALA A 11 -4.92 7.35 -3.96
C ALA A 11 -4.84 6.20 -4.99
N THR A 12 -4.97 4.94 -4.55
CA THR A 12 -4.88 3.77 -5.44
C THR A 12 -6.20 3.43 -6.13
N ILE A 13 -7.35 3.81 -5.55
CA ILE A 13 -8.69 3.49 -6.08
C ILE A 13 -8.85 3.90 -7.56
N PRO A 14 -8.48 5.12 -8.02
CA PRO A 14 -8.66 5.51 -9.41
C PRO A 14 -7.93 4.61 -10.42
N TYR A 15 -6.74 4.12 -10.06
CA TYR A 15 -6.02 3.17 -10.91
C TYR A 15 -6.75 1.84 -11.00
N TRP A 16 -7.27 1.33 -9.88
CA TRP A 16 -8.03 0.07 -9.86
C TRP A 16 -9.36 0.16 -10.61
N GLU A 17 -10.05 1.30 -10.56
CA GLU A 17 -11.25 1.56 -11.36
C GLU A 17 -10.97 1.66 -12.87
N LEU A 18 -9.77 2.11 -13.25
CA LEU A 18 -9.34 2.06 -14.64
C LEU A 18 -8.99 0.61 -15.05
N ARG A 19 -8.23 -0.08 -14.19
CA ARG A 19 -7.79 -1.46 -14.44
C ARG A 19 -8.97 -2.42 -14.62
N SER A 20 -10.05 -2.27 -13.84
CA SER A 20 -11.25 -3.13 -13.95
C SER A 20 -11.95 -3.05 -15.30
N ARG A 21 -11.72 -1.99 -16.08
CA ARG A 21 -12.27 -1.78 -17.43
C ARG A 21 -11.29 -2.13 -18.55
N SER A 22 -10.09 -2.59 -18.20
CA SER A 22 -9.01 -2.87 -19.16
C SER A 22 -9.05 -4.30 -19.67
N ALA A 23 -8.54 -4.53 -20.88
CA ALA A 23 -8.40 -5.85 -21.48
C ALA A 23 -7.44 -6.79 -20.71
N VAL A 24 -6.65 -6.25 -19.79
CA VAL A 24 -5.70 -7.01 -18.93
C VAL A 24 -6.22 -7.22 -17.51
N ALA A 25 -7.51 -6.97 -17.27
CA ALA A 25 -8.15 -7.32 -16.00
C ALA A 25 -8.06 -8.83 -15.76
N THR A 26 -7.85 -9.21 -14.50
CA THR A 26 -7.66 -10.63 -14.13
C THR A 26 -8.81 -11.20 -13.31
N GLY A 27 -9.83 -10.39 -12.99
CA GLY A 27 -11.02 -10.78 -12.24
C GLY A 27 -10.90 -10.57 -10.72
N ILE A 28 -9.78 -10.04 -10.24
CA ILE A 28 -9.54 -9.76 -8.82
C ILE A 28 -9.88 -8.32 -8.44
N GLU A 29 -10.03 -7.45 -9.43
CA GLU A 29 -10.20 -6.01 -9.28
C GLU A 29 -11.37 -5.63 -8.37
N ASP A 30 -12.51 -6.32 -8.50
CA ASP A 30 -13.71 -6.05 -7.69
C ASP A 30 -13.49 -6.38 -6.21
N ALA A 31 -12.74 -7.44 -5.91
CA ALA A 31 -12.42 -7.81 -4.52
C ALA A 31 -11.55 -6.74 -3.86
N PHE A 32 -10.53 -6.24 -4.57
CA PHE A 32 -9.67 -5.15 -4.08
C PHE A 32 -10.46 -3.85 -3.92
N LEU A 33 -11.26 -3.45 -4.92
CA LEU A 33 -12.07 -2.23 -4.85
C LEU A 33 -13.10 -2.28 -3.71
N THR A 34 -13.74 -3.43 -3.48
CA THR A 34 -14.67 -3.62 -2.36
C THR A 34 -13.94 -3.47 -1.04
N ALA A 35 -12.82 -4.17 -0.87
CA ALA A 35 -12.08 -4.14 0.38
C ALA A 35 -11.49 -2.76 0.71
N TYR A 36 -11.03 -2.00 -0.30
CA TYR A 36 -10.57 -0.63 -0.11
C TYR A 36 -11.70 0.33 0.30
N ARG A 37 -12.90 0.18 -0.27
CA ARG A 37 -14.05 1.05 0.04
C ARG A 37 -14.69 0.72 1.39
N GLU A 38 -14.67 -0.55 1.78
CA GLU A 38 -15.16 -1.00 3.09
C GLU A 38 -14.14 -0.82 4.21
N GLY A 39 -12.88 -0.50 3.87
CA GLY A 39 -11.79 -0.38 4.84
C GLY A 39 -11.34 -1.73 5.44
N SER A 40 -11.67 -2.85 4.78
CA SER A 40 -11.23 -4.18 5.19
C SER A 40 -9.83 -4.55 4.65
N PHE A 41 -9.27 -3.72 3.76
CA PHE A 41 -7.91 -3.85 3.25
C PHE A 41 -7.28 -2.47 2.97
N HIS A 42 -5.97 -2.32 3.17
CA HIS A 42 -5.26 -1.04 3.02
C HIS A 42 -4.06 -1.14 2.09
N TYR A 43 -3.77 -0.05 1.39
CA TYR A 43 -2.56 0.11 0.58
C TYR A 43 -1.64 1.13 1.25
N LEU A 44 -0.53 0.67 1.85
CA LEU A 44 0.34 1.51 2.68
C LEU A 44 1.74 1.65 2.10
N LEU A 45 2.31 2.85 2.23
CA LEU A 45 3.75 3.08 2.13
C LEU A 45 4.32 3.24 3.53
N ILE A 46 5.33 2.45 3.86
CA ILE A 46 6.04 2.51 5.13
C ILE A 46 7.51 2.78 4.84
N ALA A 47 8.00 3.92 5.30
CA ALA A 47 9.41 4.30 5.23
C ALA A 47 10.01 4.28 6.63
N ALA A 48 11.15 3.60 6.78
CA ALA A 48 11.85 3.46 8.06
C ALA A 48 13.37 3.50 7.84
N ASP A 49 14.07 4.15 8.78
CA ASP A 49 15.52 4.12 8.83
C ASP A 49 16.02 2.78 9.38
N LYS A 50 17.04 2.21 8.74
CA LYS A 50 17.75 1.04 9.28
C LYS A 50 18.77 1.50 10.32
N ILE A 51 18.58 1.10 11.58
CA ILE A 51 19.60 1.30 12.62
C ILE A 51 20.59 0.13 12.54
N GLY A 52 21.85 0.42 12.21
CA GLY A 52 22.94 -0.52 12.37
C GLY A 52 23.28 -0.68 13.85
N THR A 53 23.56 -1.90 14.30
CA THR A 53 24.20 -2.12 15.60
C THR A 53 25.62 -1.59 15.51
N HIS A 54 25.84 -0.35 15.97
CA HIS A 54 27.19 0.03 16.39
C HIS A 54 27.58 -0.95 17.50
N LYS A 55 28.58 -1.79 17.24
CA LYS A 55 29.35 -2.40 18.33
C LYS A 55 29.84 -1.25 19.20
N LEU A 56 29.34 -1.14 20.44
CA LEU A 56 30.09 -0.47 21.49
C LEU A 56 31.43 -1.20 21.57
N GLY A 57 32.49 -0.56 21.11
CA GLY A 57 33.79 -1.18 20.99
C GLY A 57 34.87 -0.17 20.61
N SER A 58 35.21 0.71 21.54
CA SER A 58 36.59 0.97 21.99
C SER A 58 36.55 1.86 23.23
#